data_AF-A0A1S8MY88-F1
#
_entry.id   AF-A0A1S8MY88-F1
#
_cell.length_a   1.000
_cell.length_b   1.000
_cell.length_c   1.000
_cell.angle_alpha   90.00
_cell.angle_beta   90.00
_cell.angle_gamma   90.00
#
_symmetry.space_group_name_H-M   'P 1'
#
loop_
_entity.id
_entity.type
_entity.pdbx_description
1 polymer ?
#
loop_
_entity_poly.entity_id
_entity_poly.type
_entity_poly.pdbx_seq_one_letter_code
_entity_poly.pdbx_strand_id
1 'polypeptide(L)'
;MKNKLLKAVMAIMFTGLSTLVLPAGVNADWKQNSIGWWYEDGNSYATGWKLISENWYYFYSNGYMASNTAIDGYYLNSSGAWVPNAYVGTSKGKTLFYINRGYEKNNKKYIEGYFDKFVTDLDEARDYERRTGHQVIVHDDNGDYIPDDGFDMPISNTTTLEVADNVNISEIDFNSKGQVLIVNKDFNSIIIGKYKDWPIFEITIKDGVVTELHQEYRP
;
A
#
# COMPACT_ATOMS: atom_id res chain seq x y z
N MET A 1 -29.81 2.26 1.03
CA MET A 1 -29.38 0.93 0.52
C MET A 1 -27.92 0.89 0.06
N LYS A 2 -27.35 1.95 -0.55
CA LYS A 2 -25.95 1.99 -1.02
C LYS A 2 -24.90 1.65 0.06
N ASN A 3 -25.04 2.17 1.29
CA ASN A 3 -24.10 1.91 2.38
C ASN A 3 -24.18 0.49 2.95
N LYS A 4 -25.32 -0.20 2.79
CA LYS A 4 -25.48 -1.59 3.25
C LYS A 4 -24.86 -2.59 2.25
N LEU A 5 -24.95 -2.29 0.95
CA LEU A 5 -24.32 -3.11 -0.09
C LEU A 5 -22.78 -3.02 -0.03
N LEU A 6 -22.22 -1.83 0.22
CA LEU A 6 -20.76 -1.63 0.34
C LEU A 6 -20.17 -2.41 1.54
N LYS A 7 -20.85 -2.37 2.69
CA LYS A 7 -20.48 -3.15 3.89
C LYS A 7 -20.52 -4.67 3.64
N ALA A 8 -21.48 -5.15 2.83
CA ALA A 8 -21.62 -6.56 2.49
C ALA A 8 -20.56 -7.05 1.48
N VAL A 9 -20.17 -6.23 0.50
CA VAL A 9 -19.10 -6.58 -0.46
C VAL A 9 -17.73 -6.65 0.21
N MET A 10 -17.45 -5.82 1.22
CA MET A 10 -16.18 -5.85 1.95
C MET A 10 -16.03 -7.02 2.93
N ALA A 11 -17.13 -7.51 3.51
CA ALA A 11 -17.12 -8.74 4.31
C ALA A 11 -16.76 -9.99 3.48
N ILE A 12 -16.91 -9.93 2.15
CA ILE A 12 -16.62 -11.03 1.22
C ILE A 12 -15.16 -11.00 0.74
N MET A 13 -14.50 -9.84 0.74
CA MET A 13 -13.10 -9.67 0.28
C MET A 13 -12.06 -10.19 1.30
N PHE A 14 -12.45 -10.38 2.56
CA PHE A 14 -11.63 -10.97 3.60
C PHE A 14 -12.23 -12.32 4.03
N THR A 15 -11.92 -13.39 3.30
CA THR A 15 -12.16 -14.77 3.75
C THR A 15 -11.22 -15.12 4.91
N GLY A 16 -11.49 -14.51 6.04
CA GLY A 16 -10.83 -14.68 7.33
C GLY A 16 -11.65 -14.01 8.43
N LEU A 17 -12.94 -13.75 8.19
CA LEU A 17 -13.86 -13.23 9.19
C LEU A 17 -14.09 -14.32 10.24
N SER A 18 -13.27 -14.34 11.30
CA SER A 18 -13.65 -15.04 12.52
C SER A 18 -14.88 -14.30 13.05
N THR A 19 -16.02 -14.99 13.10
CA THR A 19 -17.20 -14.47 13.78
C THR A 19 -16.87 -14.39 15.26
N LEU A 20 -16.49 -13.19 15.73
CA LEU A 20 -16.22 -12.98 17.15
C LEU A 20 -17.57 -12.90 17.87
N VAL A 21 -17.94 -14.00 18.52
CA VAL A 21 -18.98 -14.01 19.55
C VAL A 21 -18.33 -13.48 20.83
N LEU A 22 -18.60 -12.22 21.20
CA LEU A 22 -18.14 -11.71 22.49
C LEU A 22 -19.12 -12.15 23.60
N PRO A 23 -18.66 -12.89 24.64
CA PRO A 23 -19.46 -13.05 25.84
C PRO A 23 -19.64 -11.67 26.51
N ALA A 24 -20.87 -11.38 26.92
CA ALA A 24 -21.20 -10.14 27.62
C ALA A 24 -20.38 -10.04 28.92
N GLY A 25 -19.58 -8.98 29.06
CA GLY A 25 -18.78 -8.70 30.26
C GLY A 25 -17.33 -8.24 30.02
N VAL A 26 -16.87 -8.20 28.77
CA VAL A 26 -15.52 -7.76 28.44
C VAL A 26 -15.52 -6.28 28.07
N ASN A 27 -14.65 -5.49 28.72
CA ASN A 27 -14.47 -4.07 28.44
C ASN A 27 -13.61 -3.93 27.17
N ALA A 28 -14.12 -3.25 26.15
CA ALA A 28 -13.38 -2.98 24.92
C ALA A 28 -13.23 -1.46 24.79
N ASP A 29 -11.99 -0.99 24.80
CA ASP A 29 -11.70 0.44 25.01
C ASP A 29 -10.44 0.88 24.27
N TRP A 30 -10.45 2.14 23.83
CA TRP A 30 -9.29 2.76 23.22
C TRP A 30 -8.27 3.14 24.29
N LYS A 31 -7.02 2.80 24.05
CA LYS A 31 -5.90 3.13 24.93
C LYS A 31 -4.79 3.81 24.13
N GLN A 32 -3.98 4.62 24.82
CA GLN A 32 -2.89 5.36 24.21
C GLN A 32 -1.70 5.46 25.16
N ASN A 33 -0.50 5.42 24.60
CA ASN A 33 0.75 5.76 25.27
C ASN A 33 1.64 6.62 24.34
N SER A 34 2.92 6.79 24.67
CA SER A 34 3.86 7.58 23.86
C SER A 34 4.20 6.96 22.50
N ILE A 35 3.94 5.66 22.31
CA ILE A 35 4.22 4.93 21.07
C ILE A 35 3.03 5.03 20.13
N GLY A 36 1.81 4.89 20.64
CA GLY A 36 0.62 5.00 19.80
C GLY A 36 -0.67 4.62 20.50
N TRP A 37 -1.69 4.39 19.68
CA TRP A 37 -3.01 3.92 20.09
C TRP A 37 -3.12 2.41 19.96
N TRP A 38 -3.82 1.75 20.87
CA TRP A 38 -4.27 0.36 20.71
C TRP A 38 -5.73 0.24 21.16
N TYR A 39 -6.35 -0.89 20.85
CA TYR A 39 -7.72 -1.19 21.27
C TYR A 39 -7.72 -2.46 22.11
N GLU A 40 -8.19 -2.37 23.35
CA GLU A 40 -8.43 -3.55 24.18
C GLU A 40 -9.63 -4.32 23.62
N ASP A 41 -9.46 -5.63 23.43
CA ASP A 41 -10.47 -6.54 22.92
C ASP A 41 -10.35 -7.87 23.68
N GLY A 42 -11.20 -8.09 24.68
CA GLY A 42 -11.02 -9.26 25.54
C GLY A 42 -10.11 -9.01 26.73
N ASN A 43 -9.37 -10.06 27.06
CA ASN A 43 -8.20 -10.02 27.94
C ASN A 43 -6.92 -9.72 27.13
N SER A 44 -7.06 -9.09 25.95
CA SER A 44 -5.96 -8.85 25.00
C SER A 44 -6.19 -7.54 24.22
N TYR A 45 -5.39 -7.32 23.18
CA TYR A 45 -5.50 -6.18 22.28
C TYR A 45 -5.88 -6.63 20.86
N ALA A 46 -6.49 -5.73 20.11
CA ALA A 46 -6.83 -5.96 18.71
C ALA A 46 -5.57 -6.13 17.85
N THR A 47 -5.66 -7.01 16.85
CA THR A 47 -4.67 -7.19 15.78
C THR A 47 -5.41 -7.35 14.45
N GLY A 48 -4.76 -6.95 13.35
CA GLY A 48 -5.36 -6.93 12.02
C GLY A 48 -6.49 -5.91 11.87
N TRP A 49 -7.35 -6.13 10.85
CA TRP A 49 -8.49 -5.27 10.56
C TRP A 49 -9.61 -5.43 11.60
N LYS A 50 -10.07 -4.32 12.18
CA LYS A 50 -11.17 -4.30 13.16
C LYS A 50 -12.18 -3.19 12.83
N LEU A 51 -13.47 -3.54 12.87
CA LEU A 51 -14.57 -2.57 12.79
C LEU A 51 -14.90 -2.07 14.20
N ILE A 52 -14.67 -0.78 14.46
CA ILE A 52 -14.93 -0.13 15.74
C ILE A 52 -15.77 1.12 15.48
N SER A 53 -16.93 1.23 16.12
CA SER A 53 -17.82 2.39 15.99
C SER A 53 -18.04 2.85 14.54
N GLU A 54 -18.37 1.88 13.68
CA GLU A 54 -18.63 2.04 12.24
C GLU A 54 -17.44 2.38 11.33
N ASN A 55 -16.23 2.55 11.87
CA ASN A 55 -15.01 2.76 11.10
C ASN A 55 -14.11 1.52 11.14
N TRP A 56 -13.39 1.28 10.05
CA TRP A 56 -12.37 0.23 10.00
C TRP A 56 -11.02 0.79 10.41
N TYR A 57 -10.30 0.03 11.22
CA TYR A 57 -8.95 0.32 11.69
C TYR A 57 -8.07 -0.91 11.45
N TYR A 58 -6.77 -0.71 11.36
CA TYR A 58 -5.81 -1.81 11.35
C TYR A 58 -4.90 -1.70 12.57
N PHE A 59 -4.62 -2.83 13.22
CA PHE A 59 -3.68 -2.94 14.31
C PHE A 59 -2.55 -3.88 13.91
N TYR A 60 -1.31 -3.44 14.04
CA TYR A 60 -0.15 -4.29 13.80
C TYR A 60 -0.11 -5.46 14.79
N SER A 61 0.76 -6.44 14.53
CA SER A 61 0.91 -7.63 15.37
C SER A 61 1.26 -7.32 16.83
N ASN A 62 1.90 -6.18 17.09
CA ASN A 62 2.24 -5.69 18.42
C ASN A 62 1.08 -4.92 19.11
N GLY A 63 -0.07 -4.78 18.45
CA GLY A 63 -1.28 -4.16 18.97
C GLY A 63 -1.44 -2.67 18.66
N TYR A 64 -0.42 -1.99 18.15
CA TYR A 64 -0.54 -0.56 17.83
C TYR A 64 -1.31 -0.32 16.53
N MET A 65 -2.12 0.74 16.54
CA MET A 65 -2.97 1.15 15.43
C MET A 65 -2.14 1.78 14.32
N ALA A 66 -2.33 1.28 13.10
CA ALA A 66 -1.81 1.90 11.90
C ALA A 66 -2.54 3.24 11.63
N SER A 67 -1.79 4.28 11.27
CA SER A 67 -2.35 5.60 10.97
C SER A 67 -1.56 6.33 9.89
N ASN A 68 -2.26 7.19 9.14
CA ASN A 68 -1.72 7.92 8.00
C ASN A 68 -0.93 7.04 7.02
N THR A 69 -1.45 5.85 6.74
CA THR A 69 -0.72 4.79 6.06
C THR A 69 -1.68 3.94 5.23
N ALA A 70 -1.17 3.20 4.25
CA ALA A 70 -1.94 2.24 3.49
C ALA A 70 -1.62 0.82 3.96
N ILE A 71 -2.67 0.03 4.22
CA ILE A 71 -2.58 -1.39 4.53
C ILE A 71 -3.42 -2.12 3.50
N ASP A 72 -2.88 -3.13 2.82
CA ASP A 72 -3.62 -3.93 1.82
C ASP A 72 -4.31 -3.09 0.72
N GLY A 73 -3.74 -1.94 0.38
CA GLY A 73 -4.30 -1.02 -0.63
C GLY A 73 -5.41 -0.10 -0.11
N TYR A 74 -5.68 -0.13 1.20
CA TYR A 74 -6.68 0.70 1.88
C TYR A 74 -5.99 1.78 2.71
N TYR A 75 -6.29 3.05 2.40
CA TYR A 75 -5.71 4.17 3.13
C TYR A 75 -6.42 4.42 4.47
N LEU A 76 -5.64 4.46 5.54
CA LEU A 76 -6.00 4.90 6.87
C LEU A 76 -5.55 6.34 7.06
N ASN A 77 -6.48 7.23 7.44
CA ASN A 77 -6.15 8.63 7.69
C ASN A 77 -5.33 8.82 8.98
N SER A 78 -5.03 10.06 9.35
CA SER A 78 -4.27 10.38 10.57
C SER A 78 -4.95 9.95 11.87
N SER A 79 -6.25 9.67 11.88
CA SER A 79 -6.94 9.07 13.02
C SER A 79 -6.96 7.53 12.97
N GLY A 80 -6.25 6.91 12.02
CA GLY A 80 -6.25 5.46 11.78
C GLY A 80 -7.54 4.91 11.16
N ALA A 81 -8.52 5.77 10.89
CA ALA A 81 -9.77 5.34 10.30
C ALA A 81 -9.57 5.18 8.79
N TRP A 82 -9.99 4.02 8.28
CA TRP A 82 -10.06 3.79 6.85
C TRP A 82 -10.99 4.81 6.19
N VAL A 83 -10.54 5.36 5.07
CA VAL A 83 -11.32 6.30 4.27
C VAL A 83 -11.93 5.56 3.08
N PRO A 84 -13.26 5.41 3.01
CA PRO A 84 -13.91 4.79 1.86
C PRO A 84 -13.63 5.56 0.57
N ASN A 85 -13.33 4.84 -0.52
CA ASN A 85 -12.93 5.39 -1.83
C ASN A 85 -11.61 6.16 -1.83
N ALA A 86 -10.83 6.12 -0.74
CA ALA A 86 -9.40 6.42 -0.77
C ALA A 86 -8.66 5.13 -1.11
N TYR A 87 -8.67 4.75 -2.39
CA TYR A 87 -7.63 3.87 -2.91
C TYR A 87 -6.30 4.63 -2.81
N VAL A 88 -5.20 3.92 -2.54
CA VAL A 88 -3.87 4.52 -2.67
C VAL A 88 -3.79 5.16 -4.07
N GLY A 89 -3.64 6.48 -4.12
CA GLY A 89 -3.66 7.28 -5.36
C GLY A 89 -4.94 8.06 -5.70
N THR A 90 -6.03 7.97 -4.92
CA THR A 90 -7.29 8.70 -5.24
C THR A 90 -7.68 9.80 -4.26
N SER A 91 -7.16 9.80 -3.02
CA SER A 91 -7.49 10.83 -2.02
C SER A 91 -6.38 11.86 -1.77
N LYS A 92 -5.14 11.58 -2.18
CA LYS A 92 -4.02 12.53 -2.30
C LYS A 92 -3.11 12.06 -3.43
N GLY A 93 -2.66 12.99 -4.26
CA GLY A 93 -1.85 12.70 -5.43
C GLY A 93 -0.61 11.88 -5.08
N LYS A 94 -0.19 11.08 -6.05
CA LYS A 94 1.02 10.24 -6.06
C LYS A 94 0.90 8.96 -5.22
N THR A 95 1.07 7.81 -5.87
CA THR A 95 1.19 6.47 -5.26
C THR A 95 2.23 5.66 -6.01
N LEU A 96 2.91 4.72 -5.34
CA LEU A 96 3.83 3.82 -6.00
C LEU A 96 3.07 2.69 -6.70
N PHE A 97 3.57 2.30 -7.87
CA PHE A 97 3.04 1.21 -8.67
C PHE A 97 4.20 0.49 -9.36
N TYR A 98 4.32 -0.80 -9.11
CA TYR A 98 5.25 -1.67 -9.82
C TYR A 98 4.61 -2.08 -11.15
N ILE A 99 5.25 -1.78 -12.28
CA ILE A 99 4.76 -2.15 -13.61
C ILE A 99 5.34 -3.50 -14.03
N ASN A 100 4.49 -4.51 -14.16
CA ASN A 100 4.86 -5.80 -14.77
C ASN A 100 4.96 -5.68 -16.30
N ARG A 101 4.02 -4.95 -16.93
CA ARG A 101 4.01 -4.71 -18.38
C ARG A 101 3.11 -3.54 -18.79
N GLY A 102 3.46 -2.87 -19.89
CA GLY A 102 2.58 -2.00 -20.65
C GLY A 102 2.10 -2.66 -21.95
N TYR A 103 0.89 -2.33 -22.39
CA TYR A 103 0.37 -2.76 -23.70
C TYR A 103 -0.71 -1.83 -24.23
N GLU A 104 -0.98 -1.93 -25.53
CA GLU A 104 -2.09 -1.27 -26.18
C GLU A 104 -3.14 -2.28 -26.66
N LYS A 105 -4.41 -1.94 -26.50
CA LYS A 105 -5.54 -2.74 -26.97
C LYS A 105 -6.70 -1.83 -27.33
N ASN A 106 -7.28 -2.00 -28.52
CA ASN A 106 -8.42 -1.21 -29.00
C ASN A 106 -8.18 0.31 -28.92
N ASN A 107 -7.00 0.78 -29.35
CA ASN A 107 -6.57 2.19 -29.29
C ASN A 107 -6.56 2.79 -27.87
N LYS A 108 -6.39 1.96 -26.84
CA LYS A 108 -6.20 2.37 -25.45
C LYS A 108 -4.92 1.79 -24.90
N LYS A 109 -4.31 2.51 -23.96
CA LYS A 109 -3.06 2.16 -23.28
C LYS A 109 -3.37 1.57 -21.91
N TYR A 110 -2.64 0.53 -21.54
CA TYR A 110 -2.83 -0.17 -20.27
C TYR A 110 -1.50 -0.53 -19.64
N ILE A 111 -1.43 -0.40 -18.31
CA ILE A 111 -0.37 -0.98 -17.51
C ILE A 111 -0.97 -2.05 -16.60
N GLU A 112 -0.24 -3.16 -16.45
CA GLU A 112 -0.54 -4.22 -15.51
C GLU A 112 0.58 -4.30 -14.49
N GLY A 113 0.21 -4.42 -13.22
CA GLY A 113 1.14 -4.28 -12.11
C GLY A 113 0.42 -4.31 -10.77
N TYR A 114 1.07 -3.87 -9.71
CA TYR A 114 0.46 -3.79 -8.38
C TYR A 114 0.83 -2.48 -7.71
N PHE A 115 -0.06 -2.00 -6.84
CA PHE A 115 0.26 -0.89 -5.97
C PHE A 115 1.34 -1.32 -4.99
N ASP A 116 2.30 -0.44 -4.80
CA ASP A 116 3.47 -0.67 -3.98
C ASP A 116 3.53 0.38 -2.87
N LYS A 117 4.33 0.08 -1.85
CA LYS A 117 4.68 1.01 -0.80
C LYS A 117 6.12 0.75 -0.37
N PHE A 118 6.92 1.81 -0.36
CA PHE A 118 8.23 1.76 0.28
C PHE A 118 8.08 1.81 1.81
N VAL A 119 8.55 0.76 2.49
CA VAL A 119 8.40 0.56 3.93
C VAL A 119 9.74 0.80 4.62
N THR A 120 9.72 1.71 5.61
CA THR A 120 10.86 2.03 6.48
C THR A 120 10.52 1.84 7.96
N ASP A 121 9.27 1.48 8.26
CA ASP A 121 8.77 1.28 9.63
C ASP A 121 8.92 -0.19 10.02
N LEU A 122 9.56 -0.41 11.17
CA LEU A 122 9.92 -1.76 11.62
C LEU A 122 8.70 -2.59 12.06
N ASP A 123 7.65 -1.96 12.59
CA ASP A 123 6.45 -2.68 13.00
C ASP A 123 5.64 -3.13 11.79
N GLU A 124 5.58 -2.30 10.75
CA GLU A 124 5.00 -2.69 9.47
C GLU A 124 5.80 -3.80 8.79
N ALA A 125 7.13 -3.71 8.79
CA ALA A 125 8.01 -4.77 8.28
C ALA A 125 7.76 -6.11 9.01
N ARG A 126 7.69 -6.10 10.34
CA ARG A 126 7.41 -7.31 11.15
C ARG A 126 6.07 -7.92 10.80
N ASP A 127 5.05 -7.09 10.60
CA ASP A 127 3.73 -7.58 10.21
C ASP A 127 3.73 -8.17 8.79
N TYR A 128 4.50 -7.58 7.87
CA TYR A 128 4.71 -8.13 6.53
C TYR A 128 5.42 -9.49 6.56
N GLU A 129 6.53 -9.64 7.29
CA GLU A 129 7.22 -10.92 7.43
C GLU A 129 6.29 -11.99 8.02
N ARG A 130 5.52 -11.62 9.05
CA ARG A 130 4.56 -12.54 9.70
C ARG A 130 3.46 -13.00 8.74
N ARG A 131 2.95 -12.09 7.90
CA ARG A 131 1.85 -12.38 6.97
C ARG A 131 2.30 -13.17 5.74
N THR A 132 3.52 -12.90 5.26
CA THR A 132 3.96 -13.40 3.95
C THR A 132 5.08 -14.44 4.03
N GLY A 133 5.80 -14.51 5.16
CA GLY A 133 7.00 -15.32 5.33
C GLY A 133 8.25 -14.77 4.63
N HIS A 134 8.18 -13.62 3.94
CA HIS A 134 9.33 -13.00 3.30
C HIS A 134 10.15 -12.25 4.34
N GLN A 135 11.43 -12.57 4.46
CA GLN A 135 12.33 -11.90 5.39
C GLN A 135 12.85 -10.59 4.78
N VAL A 136 12.62 -9.48 5.47
CA VAL A 136 13.04 -8.11 5.13
C VAL A 136 13.70 -7.40 6.32
N ILE A 137 13.72 -8.03 7.50
CA ILE A 137 14.39 -7.54 8.70
C ILE A 137 15.67 -8.34 8.93
N VAL A 138 16.75 -7.63 9.26
CA VAL A 138 17.96 -8.25 9.79
C VAL A 138 17.86 -8.30 11.30
N HIS A 139 18.12 -9.48 11.86
CA HIS A 139 18.19 -9.72 13.29
C HIS A 139 19.65 -9.97 13.68
N ASP A 140 20.28 -9.01 14.36
CA ASP A 140 21.65 -9.13 14.85
C ASP A 140 21.77 -8.80 16.36
N ASP A 141 22.99 -8.86 16.89
CA ASP A 141 23.27 -8.58 18.31
C ASP A 141 22.96 -7.12 18.72
N ASN A 142 22.83 -6.20 17.77
CA ASN A 142 22.50 -4.78 17.99
C ASN A 142 21.00 -4.50 17.89
N GLY A 143 20.22 -5.44 17.37
CA GLY A 143 18.77 -5.41 17.30
C GLY A 143 18.21 -5.54 15.88
N ASP A 144 16.89 -5.48 15.78
CA ASP A 144 16.18 -5.57 14.51
C ASP A 144 16.31 -4.26 13.71
N TYR A 145 16.69 -4.36 12.44
CA TYR A 145 16.67 -3.22 11.52
C TYR A 145 16.28 -3.64 10.10
N ILE A 146 15.75 -2.69 9.33
CA ILE A 146 15.48 -2.86 7.89
C ILE A 146 16.74 -2.42 7.13
N PRO A 147 17.35 -3.28 6.29
CA PRO A 147 18.51 -2.92 5.50
C PRO A 147 18.15 -1.91 4.39
N ASP A 148 19.17 -1.31 3.77
CA ASP A 148 19.05 -0.49 2.55
C ASP A 148 18.00 0.63 2.62
N ASP A 149 17.86 1.24 3.81
CA ASP A 149 16.92 2.32 4.14
C ASP A 149 15.42 1.98 3.95
N GLY A 150 15.08 0.73 3.59
CA GLY A 150 13.71 0.28 3.41
C GLY A 150 13.57 -0.83 2.37
N PHE A 151 12.33 -1.22 2.08
CA PHE A 151 12.01 -2.17 1.02
C PHE A 151 10.68 -1.83 0.34
N ASP A 152 10.52 -2.26 -0.91
CA ASP A 152 9.26 -2.15 -1.64
C ASP A 152 8.31 -3.31 -1.27
N MET A 153 7.12 -2.95 -0.80
CA MET A 153 6.09 -3.87 -0.33
C MET A 153 4.88 -3.86 -1.26
N PRO A 154 4.53 -5.00 -1.89
CA PRO A 154 3.27 -5.12 -2.63
C PRO A 154 2.08 -4.96 -1.69
N ILE A 155 1.23 -3.97 -1.96
CA ILE A 155 0.02 -3.70 -1.16
C ILE A 155 -1.27 -4.02 -1.91
N SER A 156 -1.18 -4.55 -3.12
CA SER A 156 -2.35 -5.05 -3.85
C SER A 156 -2.03 -6.31 -4.64
N ASN A 157 -3.09 -7.03 -5.02
CA ASN A 157 -2.98 -7.99 -6.12
C ASN A 157 -2.65 -7.26 -7.43
N THR A 158 -2.24 -8.03 -8.43
CA THR A 158 -2.08 -7.50 -9.79
C THR A 158 -3.40 -6.91 -10.30
N THR A 159 -3.32 -5.71 -10.83
CA THR A 159 -4.43 -4.95 -11.40
C THR A 159 -4.04 -4.34 -12.73
N THR A 160 -5.04 -4.01 -13.54
CA THR A 160 -4.85 -3.30 -14.80
C THR A 160 -5.38 -1.88 -14.66
N LEU A 161 -4.56 -0.90 -15.04
CA LEU A 161 -4.93 0.51 -15.06
C LEU A 161 -4.95 1.00 -16.51
N GLU A 162 -5.98 1.77 -16.87
CA GLU A 162 -6.01 2.51 -18.13
C GLU A 162 -5.08 3.73 -18.01
N VAL A 163 -4.34 4.01 -19.07
CA VAL A 163 -3.37 5.11 -19.15
C VAL A 163 -3.85 6.14 -20.17
N ALA A 164 -3.76 7.41 -19.81
CA ALA A 164 -4.20 8.51 -20.65
C ALA A 164 -3.35 8.62 -21.91
N ASP A 165 -3.94 9.06 -23.01
CA ASP A 165 -3.21 9.25 -24.27
C ASP A 165 -2.06 10.26 -24.12
N ASN A 166 -2.28 11.30 -23.32
CA ASN A 166 -1.36 12.38 -23.00
C ASN A 166 -0.62 12.18 -21.65
N VAL A 167 -0.42 10.93 -21.24
CA VAL A 167 0.34 10.60 -20.02
C VAL A 167 1.73 11.25 -20.04
N ASN A 168 2.13 11.85 -18.92
CA ASN A 168 3.49 12.33 -18.72
C ASN A 168 4.34 11.19 -18.14
N ILE A 169 5.41 10.79 -18.83
CA ILE A 169 6.27 9.68 -18.41
C ILE A 169 7.70 10.19 -18.26
N SER A 170 8.29 9.93 -17.10
CA SER A 170 9.72 10.10 -16.91
C SER A 170 10.35 8.83 -16.33
N GLU A 171 11.49 8.44 -16.89
CA GLU A 171 12.27 7.28 -16.45
C GLU A 171 13.64 7.72 -15.94
N ILE A 172 14.26 6.86 -15.15
CA ILE A 172 15.62 7.03 -14.67
C ILE A 172 16.60 6.59 -15.75
N ASP A 173 17.65 7.40 -15.92
CA ASP A 173 18.84 7.03 -16.66
C ASP A 173 20.08 7.43 -15.85
N PHE A 174 21.26 7.06 -16.30
CA PHE A 174 22.52 7.39 -15.63
C PHE A 174 23.49 8.02 -16.62
N ASN A 175 24.11 9.13 -16.22
CA ASN A 175 25.18 9.69 -17.03
C ASN A 175 26.45 8.84 -16.94
N SER A 176 27.48 9.19 -17.72
CA SER A 176 28.76 8.46 -17.76
C SER A 176 29.52 8.43 -16.42
N LYS A 177 29.11 9.23 -15.44
CA LYS A 177 29.67 9.29 -14.08
C LYS A 177 28.79 8.54 -13.06
N GLY A 178 27.72 7.87 -13.50
CA GLY A 178 26.78 7.17 -12.63
C GLY A 178 25.78 8.08 -11.91
N GLN A 179 25.65 9.36 -12.30
CA GLN A 179 24.68 10.25 -11.67
C GLN A 179 23.29 10.03 -12.28
N VAL A 180 22.26 10.02 -11.43
CA VAL A 180 20.86 9.87 -11.82
C VAL A 180 20.43 11.02 -12.73
N LEU A 181 19.78 10.67 -13.83
CA LEU A 181 19.10 11.56 -14.76
C LEU A 181 17.62 11.17 -14.81
N ILE A 182 16.76 12.17 -14.98
CA ILE A 182 15.33 11.96 -15.25
C ILE A 182 15.08 12.31 -16.71
N VAL A 183 14.59 11.36 -17.49
CA VAL A 183 14.39 11.49 -18.93
C VAL A 183 12.93 11.31 -19.29
N ASN A 184 12.37 12.24 -20.06
CA ASN A 184 11.00 12.11 -20.56
C ASN A 184 10.92 11.00 -21.62
N LYS A 185 9.86 10.20 -21.55
CA LYS A 185 9.61 9.06 -22.44
C LYS A 185 8.19 9.09 -22.99
N ASP A 186 7.97 8.27 -24.01
CA ASP A 186 6.62 7.95 -24.49
C ASP A 186 6.16 6.60 -23.94
N PHE A 187 4.91 6.24 -24.18
CA PHE A 187 4.35 4.99 -23.65
C PHE A 187 5.01 3.73 -24.21
N ASN A 188 5.71 3.82 -25.34
CA ASN A 188 6.39 2.67 -25.93
C ASN A 188 7.57 2.19 -25.06
N SER A 189 8.16 3.05 -24.23
CA SER A 189 9.17 2.62 -23.25
C SER A 189 8.59 1.64 -22.22
N ILE A 190 7.36 1.89 -21.75
CA ILE A 190 6.63 1.04 -20.81
C ILE A 190 6.28 -0.33 -21.43
N ILE A 191 5.96 -0.35 -22.72
CA ILE A 191 5.69 -1.59 -23.47
C ILE A 191 6.98 -2.42 -23.61
N ILE A 192 8.10 -1.77 -23.91
CA ILE A 192 9.40 -2.44 -24.03
C ILE A 192 9.85 -2.99 -22.67
N GLY A 193 9.59 -2.26 -21.57
CA GLY A 193 9.84 -2.72 -20.20
C GLY A 193 11.33 -2.89 -19.86
N LYS A 194 12.24 -2.17 -20.55
CA LYS A 194 13.69 -2.24 -20.34
C LYS A 194 14.19 -1.02 -19.58
N TYR A 195 13.82 -0.94 -18.31
CA TYR A 195 14.19 0.16 -17.42
C TYR A 195 15.66 0.07 -16.98
N LYS A 196 16.26 1.22 -16.66
CA LYS A 196 17.63 1.28 -16.10
C LYS A 196 17.68 1.02 -14.60
N ASP A 197 16.53 1.09 -13.96
CA ASP A 197 16.30 0.86 -12.54
C ASP A 197 15.01 0.04 -12.34
N TRP A 198 14.60 -0.21 -11.11
CA TRP A 198 13.38 -0.95 -10.78
C TRP A 198 12.14 -0.37 -11.48
N PRO A 199 11.20 -1.20 -11.94
CA PRO A 199 10.01 -0.76 -12.68
C PRO A 199 8.93 -0.17 -11.75
N ILE A 200 9.35 0.62 -10.76
CA ILE A 200 8.49 1.23 -9.76
C ILE A 200 8.31 2.69 -10.12
N PHE A 201 7.05 3.09 -10.23
CA PHE A 201 6.66 4.41 -10.66
C PHE A 201 5.79 5.05 -9.60
N GLU A 202 6.07 6.31 -9.27
CA GLU A 202 5.07 7.19 -8.72
C GLU A 202 4.05 7.52 -9.82
N ILE A 203 2.78 7.22 -9.56
CA ILE A 203 1.69 7.41 -10.51
C ILE A 203 0.67 8.40 -9.98
N THR A 204 0.10 9.20 -10.89
CA THR A 204 -1.06 10.04 -10.60
C THR A 204 -2.25 9.52 -11.39
N ILE A 205 -3.36 9.25 -10.68
CA ILE A 205 -4.63 8.81 -11.27
C ILE A 205 -5.63 9.96 -11.19
N LYS A 206 -6.22 10.35 -12.32
CA LYS A 206 -7.29 11.36 -12.42
C LYS A 206 -8.46 10.74 -13.15
N ASP A 207 -9.66 10.85 -12.57
CA ASP A 207 -10.90 10.30 -13.12
C ASP A 207 -10.81 8.82 -13.56
N GLY A 208 -10.04 8.02 -12.80
CA GLY A 208 -9.85 6.58 -13.04
C GLY A 208 -8.82 6.22 -14.10
N VAL A 209 -8.05 7.19 -14.61
CA VAL A 209 -7.02 6.99 -15.64
C VAL A 209 -5.67 7.51 -15.13
N VAL A 210 -4.59 6.80 -15.44
CA VAL A 210 -3.21 7.22 -15.10
C VAL A 210 -2.79 8.37 -16.02
N THR A 211 -2.44 9.51 -15.43
CA THR A 211 -2.03 10.72 -16.17
C THR A 211 -0.54 11.02 -16.05
N GLU A 212 0.13 10.50 -15.03
CA GLU A 212 1.56 10.73 -14.78
C GLU A 212 2.19 9.41 -14.32
N LEU A 213 3.41 9.13 -14.81
CA LEU A 213 4.27 7.99 -14.45
C LEU A 213 5.69 8.52 -14.27
N HIS A 214 6.18 8.56 -13.04
CA HIS A 214 7.54 9.00 -12.73
C HIS A 214 8.30 7.84 -12.10
N GLN A 215 9.28 7.28 -12.80
CA GLN A 215 10.08 6.19 -12.26
C GLN A 215 10.82 6.69 -11.02
N GLU A 216 10.73 5.93 -9.94
CA GLU A 216 11.36 6.25 -8.68
C GLU A 216 12.68 5.49 -8.54
N TYR A 217 13.68 6.19 -8.00
CA TYR A 217 15.00 5.61 -7.80
C TYR A 217 14.95 4.67 -6.62
N ARG A 218 15.65 3.54 -6.73
CA ARG A 218 15.88 2.62 -5.61
C ARG A 218 17.39 2.50 -5.37
N PRO A 219 17.89 2.93 -4.20
CA PRO A 219 19.31 2.83 -3.85
C PRO A 219 19.79 1.38 -3.75
#